data_AF-A0A926XN82-F1
#
_entry.id   AF-A0A926XN82-F1
#
_cell.length_a   1.000
_cell.length_b   1.000
_cell.length_c   1.000
_cell.angle_alpha   90.00
_cell.angle_beta   90.00
_cell.angle_gamma   90.00
#
_symmetry.space_group_name_H-M   'P 1'
#
loop_
_entity.id
_entity.type
_entity.pdbx_description
1 polymer ?
#
loop_
_entity_poly.entity_id
_entity_poly.type
_entity_poly.pdbx_seq_one_letter_code
_entity_poly.pdbx_strand_id
1 'polypeptide(L)'
;MAKNWAICVGINQYAHLQPLRYAREDARQMHEFLKTESFNRILLLCDGNSEPKTYPSCNNLWHALNSIKDQDKAAHDGDTFNIWFFFSGHGMRFNGKDYLMPGEQQRVLLPPRPKLGEGGRGGEGWDDAITNTRA
;
A
#
# COMPACT_ATOMS: atom_id res chain seq x y z
N MET A 1 -15.29 -5.26 25.11
CA MET A 1 -15.90 -6.04 24.00
C MET A 1 -14.80 -6.40 23.02
N ALA A 2 -14.91 -7.52 22.30
CA ALA A 2 -13.87 -7.86 21.31
C ALA A 2 -13.99 -6.98 20.06
N LYS A 3 -12.86 -6.45 19.56
CA LYS A 3 -12.77 -5.71 18.29
C LYS A 3 -12.13 -6.59 17.23
N ASN A 4 -12.87 -6.86 16.16
CA ASN A 4 -12.44 -7.70 15.04
C ASN A 4 -12.07 -6.84 13.84
N TRP A 5 -10.78 -6.82 13.50
CA TRP A 5 -10.23 -6.03 12.42
C TRP A 5 -9.62 -6.93 11.36
N ALA A 6 -9.65 -6.49 10.11
CA ALA A 6 -9.11 -7.25 9.01
C ALA A 6 -8.32 -6.39 8.02
N ILE A 7 -7.29 -6.98 7.44
CA ILE A 7 -6.58 -6.47 6.26
C ILE A 7 -6.68 -7.53 5.17
N CYS A 8 -7.21 -7.16 4.01
CA CYS A 8 -7.24 -7.97 2.81
C CYS A 8 -6.30 -7.37 1.77
N VAL A 9 -5.34 -8.15 1.31
CA VAL A 9 -4.34 -7.73 0.33
C VAL A 9 -4.43 -8.64 -0.90
N GLY A 10 -4.56 -8.04 -2.08
CA GLY A 10 -4.62 -8.76 -3.35
C GLY A 10 -3.80 -8.07 -4.42
N ILE A 11 -2.82 -8.76 -5.02
CA ILE A 11 -1.91 -8.15 -5.99
C ILE A 11 -1.82 -9.00 -7.26
N ASN A 12 -2.33 -8.49 -8.37
CA ASN A 12 -2.20 -9.09 -9.68
C ASN A 12 -0.97 -8.56 -10.44
N GLN A 13 -0.77 -7.24 -10.45
CA GLN A 13 0.25 -6.58 -11.26
C GLN A 13 1.49 -6.23 -10.43
N TYR A 14 2.63 -6.69 -10.93
CA TYR A 14 3.95 -6.45 -10.35
C TYR A 14 4.88 -5.87 -11.42
N ALA A 15 5.78 -4.96 -11.03
CA ALA A 15 6.73 -4.36 -11.96
C ALA A 15 7.76 -5.36 -12.50
N HIS A 16 8.16 -6.34 -11.69
CA HIS A 16 9.28 -7.25 -11.97
C HIS A 16 8.94 -8.74 -11.84
N LEU A 17 7.66 -9.07 -11.59
CA LEU A 17 7.19 -10.45 -11.47
C LEU A 17 6.07 -10.70 -12.48
N GLN A 18 5.87 -11.97 -12.81
CA GLN A 18 4.78 -12.37 -13.71
C GLN A 18 3.42 -11.95 -13.13
N PRO A 19 2.52 -11.36 -13.92
CA PRO A 19 1.23 -10.94 -13.40
C PRO A 19 0.36 -12.14 -13.02
N LEU A 20 -0.38 -12.01 -11.92
CA LEU A 20 -1.40 -12.96 -11.48
C LEU A 20 -2.78 -12.56 -12.03
N ARG A 21 -3.71 -13.51 -12.04
CA ARG A 21 -5.06 -13.32 -12.61
C ARG A 21 -6.13 -13.03 -11.57
N TYR A 22 -6.05 -13.67 -10.41
CA TYR A 22 -7.18 -13.75 -9.47
C TYR A 22 -6.90 -13.15 -8.08
N ALA A 23 -5.66 -12.82 -7.75
CA ALA A 23 -5.28 -12.38 -6.40
C ALA A 23 -6.06 -11.14 -5.93
N ARG A 24 -6.30 -10.19 -6.83
CA ARG A 24 -7.17 -9.04 -6.55
C ARG A 24 -8.60 -9.44 -6.22
N GLU A 25 -9.17 -10.35 -7.01
CA GLU A 25 -10.56 -10.76 -6.83
C GLU A 25 -10.72 -11.61 -5.57
N ASP A 26 -9.73 -12.45 -5.24
CA ASP A 26 -9.68 -13.18 -3.98
C ASP A 26 -9.78 -12.21 -2.78
N ALA A 27 -8.96 -11.16 -2.78
CA ALA A 27 -8.98 -10.16 -1.71
C ALA A 27 -10.30 -9.39 -1.65
N ARG A 28 -10.92 -9.09 -2.80
CA ARG A 28 -12.22 -8.42 -2.86
C ARG A 28 -13.33 -9.30 -2.31
N GLN A 29 -13.35 -10.59 -2.68
CA GLN A 29 -14.34 -11.54 -2.18
C GLN A 29 -14.18 -11.77 -0.67
N MET A 30 -12.94 -11.89 -0.19
CA MET A 30 -12.66 -11.98 1.25
C MET A 30 -13.12 -10.72 1.99
N HIS A 31 -12.88 -9.54 1.43
CA HIS A 31 -13.36 -8.28 1.99
C HIS A 31 -14.90 -8.23 2.08
N GLU A 32 -15.62 -8.64 1.04
CA GLU A 32 -17.08 -8.69 1.07
C GLU A 32 -17.61 -9.75 2.04
N PHE A 33 -16.97 -10.91 2.13
CA PHE A 33 -17.31 -11.93 3.13
C PHE A 33 -17.12 -11.40 4.56
N LEU A 34 -16.01 -10.71 4.86
CA LEU A 34 -15.77 -10.21 6.21
C LEU A 34 -16.75 -9.10 6.62
N LYS A 35 -17.34 -8.38 5.66
CA LYS A 35 -18.44 -7.45 5.95
C LYS A 35 -19.69 -8.16 6.45
N THR A 36 -19.97 -9.39 6.01
CA THR A 36 -21.14 -10.14 6.48
C THR A 36 -20.93 -10.66 7.90
N GLU A 37 -19.69 -10.93 8.30
CA GLU A 37 -19.30 -11.45 9.62
C GLU A 37 -19.17 -10.36 10.72
N SER A 38 -19.70 -9.15 10.51
CA SER A 38 -19.72 -8.05 11.49
C SER A 38 -18.35 -7.58 12.00
N PHE A 39 -17.33 -7.56 11.13
CA PHE A 39 -16.03 -6.97 11.47
C PHE A 39 -16.14 -5.45 11.70
N ASN A 40 -15.45 -4.94 12.71
CA ASN A 40 -15.51 -3.52 13.07
C ASN A 40 -14.76 -2.64 12.06
N ARG A 41 -13.70 -3.16 11.44
CA ARG A 41 -12.90 -2.46 10.45
C ARG A 41 -12.26 -3.44 9.49
N ILE A 42 -12.37 -3.18 8.20
CA ILE A 42 -11.79 -4.01 7.14
C ILE A 42 -11.05 -3.08 6.18
N LEU A 43 -9.74 -3.29 6.03
CA LEU A 43 -8.90 -2.57 5.08
C LEU A 43 -8.71 -3.44 3.83
N LEU A 44 -8.95 -2.87 2.65
CA LEU A 44 -8.67 -3.53 1.37
C LEU A 44 -7.51 -2.81 0.68
N LEU A 45 -6.45 -3.56 0.39
CA LEU A 45 -5.33 -3.09 -0.42
C LEU A 45 -5.23 -3.94 -1.68
N CYS A 46 -5.45 -3.34 -2.85
CA CYS A 46 -5.36 -4.07 -4.11
C CYS A 46 -4.91 -3.21 -5.28
N ASP A 47 -4.31 -3.85 -6.28
CA ASP A 47 -3.85 -3.19 -7.49
C ASP A 47 -5.02 -2.96 -8.47
N GLY A 48 -5.11 -1.76 -9.03
CA GLY A 48 -6.20 -1.38 -9.94
C GLY A 48 -7.28 -0.49 -9.32
N ASN A 49 -7.18 -0.18 -8.03
CA ASN A 49 -7.79 1.04 -7.52
C ASN A 49 -6.98 2.25 -8.01
N SER A 50 -7.65 3.30 -8.45
CA SER A 50 -7.02 4.58 -8.83
C SER A 50 -6.42 5.31 -7.62
N GLU A 51 -6.71 4.86 -6.40
CA GLU A 51 -6.38 5.56 -5.16
C GLU A 51 -5.01 5.12 -4.61
N PRO A 52 -3.98 6.00 -4.62
CA PRO A 52 -2.61 5.63 -4.27
C PRO A 52 -2.43 5.12 -2.83
N LYS A 53 -3.36 5.44 -1.93
CA LYS A 53 -3.34 5.00 -0.52
C LYS A 53 -3.78 3.56 -0.33
N THR A 54 -4.54 3.01 -1.29
CA THR A 54 -5.04 1.62 -1.26
C THR A 54 -4.19 0.67 -2.10
N TYR A 55 -3.20 1.20 -2.83
CA TYR A 55 -2.25 0.37 -3.56
C TYR A 55 -1.42 -0.49 -2.58
N PRO A 56 -1.21 -1.79 -2.84
CA PRO A 56 -0.60 -2.73 -1.89
C PRO A 56 0.93 -2.63 -1.88
N SER A 57 1.47 -1.43 -1.65
CA SER A 57 2.91 -1.20 -1.52
C SER A 57 3.45 -1.53 -0.13
N CYS A 58 4.76 -1.74 -0.02
CA CYS A 58 5.44 -1.91 1.27
C CYS A 58 5.03 -0.81 2.27
N ASN A 59 5.04 0.45 1.83
CA ASN A 59 4.72 1.58 2.70
C ASN A 59 3.26 1.56 3.16
N ASN A 60 2.31 1.30 2.26
CA ASN A 60 0.89 1.25 2.59
C ASN A 60 0.56 0.06 3.49
N LEU A 61 1.20 -1.11 3.28
CA LEU A 61 1.08 -2.26 4.18
C LEU A 61 1.61 -1.94 5.58
N TRP A 62 2.77 -1.29 5.67
CA TRP A 62 3.30 -0.83 6.96
C TRP A 62 2.37 0.16 7.65
N HIS A 63 1.81 1.13 6.92
CA HIS A 63 0.83 2.06 7.46
C HIS A 63 -0.44 1.36 7.92
N ALA A 64 -0.95 0.39 7.16
CA ALA A 64 -2.11 -0.40 7.55
C ALA A 64 -1.84 -1.14 8.87
N LEU A 65 -0.75 -1.90 8.95
CA LEU A 65 -0.35 -2.65 10.15
C LEU A 65 -0.14 -1.74 11.37
N ASN A 66 0.57 -0.61 11.20
CA ASN A 66 0.79 0.34 12.28
C ASN A 66 -0.51 1.01 12.75
N SER A 67 -1.43 1.31 11.83
CA SER A 67 -2.74 1.86 12.19
C SER A 67 -3.56 0.91 13.06
N ILE A 68 -3.32 -0.41 12.97
CA ILE A 68 -3.94 -1.40 13.86
C ILE A 68 -3.26 -1.37 15.22
N LYS A 69 -1.92 -1.39 15.25
CA LYS A 69 -1.14 -1.34 16.49
C LYS A 69 -1.46 -0.11 17.35
N ASP A 70 -1.59 1.06 16.74
CA ASP A 70 -1.86 2.29 17.49
C ASP A 70 -3.27 2.31 18.11
N GLN A 71 -4.20 1.58 17.50
CA GLN A 71 -5.59 1.49 17.95
C GLN A 71 -5.79 0.41 19.01
N ASP A 72 -5.00 -0.66 18.95
CA ASP A 72 -4.86 -1.64 20.03
C ASP A 72 -4.33 -0.97 21.30
N LYS A 73 -3.28 -0.14 21.20
CA LYS A 73 -2.75 0.65 22.32
C LYS A 73 -3.74 1.66 22.92
N ALA A 74 -4.68 2.14 22.11
CA ALA A 74 -5.73 3.06 22.55
C ALA A 74 -6.94 2.33 23.17
N ALA A 75 -6.99 0.99 23.08
CA ALA A 75 -8.01 0.21 23.74
C ALA A 75 -7.80 0.21 25.26
N HIS A 76 -8.90 0.22 26.02
CA HIS A 76 -8.82 0.16 27.48
C HIS A 76 -8.46 -1.26 27.94
N ASP A 77 -7.82 -1.37 29.10
CA ASP A 77 -7.56 -2.66 29.77
C ASP A 77 -8.86 -3.48 29.86
N GLY A 78 -8.94 -4.58 29.08
CA GLY A 78 -10.09 -5.48 29.03
C GLY A 78 -10.75 -5.64 27.65
N ASP A 79 -10.40 -4.84 26.65
CA ASP A 79 -10.83 -5.06 25.27
C ASP A 79 -9.93 -6.08 24.57
N THR A 80 -10.51 -7.18 24.05
CA THR A 80 -9.79 -8.16 23.22
C THR A 80 -9.72 -7.66 21.77
N PHE A 81 -8.54 -7.66 21.15
CA PHE A 81 -8.36 -7.24 19.76
C PHE A 81 -7.97 -8.42 18.87
N ASN A 82 -8.81 -8.74 17.88
CA ASN A 82 -8.54 -9.80 16.91
C ASN A 82 -8.18 -9.19 15.56
N ILE A 83 -7.04 -9.60 15.00
CA ILE A 83 -6.54 -9.10 13.73
C ILE A 83 -6.51 -10.26 12.74
N TRP A 84 -7.25 -10.11 11.65
CA TRP A 84 -7.27 -11.03 10.53
C TRP A 84 -6.44 -10.45 9.38
N PHE A 85 -5.47 -11.21 8.90
CA PHE A 85 -4.62 -10.81 7.79
C PHE A 85 -4.76 -11.81 6.65
N PHE A 86 -5.31 -11.34 5.53
CA PHE A 86 -5.47 -12.12 4.30
C PHE A 86 -4.56 -11.55 3.21
N PHE A 87 -3.82 -12.43 2.55
CA PHE A 87 -2.92 -12.07 1.45
C PHE A 87 -3.07 -13.05 0.29
N SER A 88 -3.31 -12.53 -0.91
CA SER A 88 -3.19 -13.24 -2.18
C SER A 88 -2.23 -12.46 -3.08
N GLY A 89 -1.19 -13.13 -3.57
CA GLY A 89 -0.10 -12.49 -4.30
C GLY A 89 1.14 -13.38 -4.38
N HIS A 90 2.25 -12.83 -4.86
CA HIS A 90 3.52 -13.55 -4.88
C HIS A 90 4.12 -13.70 -3.48
N GLY A 91 4.65 -14.89 -3.23
CA GLY A 91 5.54 -15.18 -2.10
C GLY A 91 6.90 -15.63 -2.61
N MET A 92 7.96 -15.33 -1.87
CA MET A 92 9.32 -15.72 -2.22
C MET A 92 10.06 -16.22 -0.99
N ARG A 93 10.81 -17.31 -1.15
CA ARG A 93 11.74 -17.78 -0.12
C ARG A 93 13.13 -17.24 -0.40
N PHE A 94 13.73 -16.57 0.58
CA PHE A 94 15.09 -16.02 0.48
C PHE A 94 15.83 -16.15 1.81
N ASN A 95 17.10 -16.57 1.80
CA ASN A 95 17.91 -16.78 3.00
C ASN A 95 17.19 -17.56 4.14
N GLY A 96 16.46 -18.62 3.76
CA GLY A 96 15.75 -19.47 4.71
C GLY A 96 14.49 -18.87 5.33
N LYS A 97 14.02 -17.72 4.84
CA LYS A 97 12.79 -17.05 5.30
C LYS A 97 11.81 -16.90 4.14
N ASP A 98 10.53 -16.95 4.46
CA ASP A 98 9.44 -16.72 3.51
C ASP A 98 9.01 -15.25 3.58
N TYR A 99 8.85 -14.65 2.41
CA TYR A 99 8.48 -13.25 2.24
C TYR A 99 7.21 -13.15 1.40
N LEU A 100 6.30 -12.30 1.85
CA LEU A 100 5.24 -11.78 0.99
C LEU A 100 5.83 -10.68 0.12
N MET A 101 5.45 -10.64 -1.15
CA MET A 101 5.94 -9.64 -2.11
C MET A 101 4.88 -8.56 -2.28
N PRO A 102 5.10 -7.33 -1.77
CA PRO A 102 4.22 -6.19 -2.04
C PRO A 102 4.38 -5.69 -3.47
N GLY A 103 3.43 -4.89 -3.92
CA GLY A 103 3.56 -4.15 -5.17
C GLY A 103 4.61 -3.06 -5.03
N GLU A 104 5.34 -2.78 -6.10
CA GLU A 104 6.08 -1.53 -6.17
C GLU A 104 5.11 -0.42 -6.54
N GLN A 105 4.92 0.54 -5.62
CA GLN A 105 4.25 1.76 -6.02
C GLN A 105 5.21 2.47 -6.94
N GLN A 106 4.91 2.45 -8.24
CA GLN A 106 5.64 3.23 -9.21
C GLN A 106 5.48 4.68 -8.76
N ARG A 107 6.51 5.21 -8.07
CA ARG A 107 6.64 6.66 -7.91
C ARG A 107 6.56 7.18 -9.33
N VAL A 108 5.62 8.09 -9.59
CA VAL A 108 5.68 8.94 -10.78
C VAL A 108 7.15 9.33 -10.88
N LEU A 109 7.82 8.83 -11.92
CA LEU A 109 9.21 9.12 -12.14
C LEU A 109 9.24 10.64 -12.24
N LEU A 110 9.75 11.31 -11.20
CA LEU A 110 10.18 12.68 -11.39
C LEU A 110 11.12 12.61 -12.59
N PRO A 111 10.96 13.52 -13.57
CA PRO A 111 11.86 13.53 -14.72
C PRO A 111 13.30 13.47 -14.21
N PRO A 112 14.20 12.73 -14.90
CA PRO A 112 15.57 12.59 -14.46
C PRO A 112 16.12 13.97 -14.16
N ARG A 113 16.76 14.16 -12.98
CA ARG A 113 17.36 15.46 -12.65
C ARG A 113 18.25 15.85 -13.82
N PRO A 114 18.12 17.07 -14.38
CA PRO A 114 19.05 17.52 -15.40
C PRO A 114 20.45 17.37 -14.82
N LYS A 115 21.33 16.70 -15.57
CA LYS A 115 22.70 16.47 -15.14
C LYS A 115 23.31 17.84 -14.82
N LEU A 116 23.79 18.01 -13.59
CA LEU A 116 24.54 19.21 -13.24
C LEU A 116 25.82 19.21 -14.09
N GLY A 117 25.83 20.09 -15.09
CA GLY A 117 27.02 20.57 -15.79
C GLY A 117 27.60 19.65 -16.87
N GLU A 118 27.26 19.93 -18.12
CA GLU A 118 28.31 20.23 -19.11
C GLU A 118 27.98 21.59 -19.71
N GLY A 119 28.95 22.51 -19.64
CA GLY A 119 28.74 23.93 -19.86
C GLY A 119 28.34 24.30 -21.28
N GLY A 120 27.34 25.16 -21.39
CA GLY A 120 26.98 25.90 -22.60
C GLY A 120 26.08 27.07 -22.20
N ARG A 121 26.48 28.29 -22.58
CA ARG A 121 25.91 29.58 -22.15
C ARG A 121 24.45 29.78 -22.57
N GLY A 122 23.72 30.56 -21.76
CA GLY A 122 22.38 31.11 -22.00
C GLY A 122 21.39 30.49 -21.02
N GLY A 123 20.84 31.17 -20.02
CA GLY A 123 20.21 32.49 -20.08
C GLY A 123 18.70 32.26 -19.95
N GLU A 124 18.17 32.52 -18.75
CA GLU A 124 16.76 32.76 -18.42
C GLU A 124 15.82 31.55 -18.22
N GLY A 125 15.11 31.54 -17.07
CA GLY A 125 13.84 30.83 -16.90
C GLY A 125 13.80 29.67 -15.90
N TRP A 126 14.13 29.87 -14.62
CA TRP A 126 13.80 28.88 -13.55
C TRP A 126 13.15 29.46 -12.28
N ASP A 127 12.83 30.76 -12.22
CA ASP A 127 12.20 31.36 -11.02
C ASP A 127 10.65 31.36 -11.04
N ASP A 128 10.00 30.98 -12.15
CA ASP A 128 8.53 31.07 -12.28
C ASP A 128 7.75 29.79 -11.94
N ALA A 129 8.41 28.68 -11.57
CA ALA A 129 7.73 27.40 -11.35
C ALA A 129 7.36 27.10 -9.89
N ILE A 130 7.70 27.97 -8.91
CA ILE A 130 7.48 27.69 -7.48
C ILE A 130 6.42 28.60 -6.84
N THR A 131 5.90 29.61 -7.52
CA THR A 131 5.00 30.61 -6.89
C THR A 131 3.50 30.39 -7.07
N ASN A 132 3.02 29.35 -7.77
CA ASN A 132 1.57 29.15 -7.94
C ASN A 132 1.02 27.86 -7.35
N THR A 133 1.03 27.74 -6.02
CA THR A 133 0.07 26.91 -5.29
C THR A 133 -0.20 27.48 -3.89
N ARG A 134 -0.76 28.69 -3.83
CA ARG A 134 -1.53 29.17 -2.66
C ARG A 134 -2.57 30.20 -3.12
N ALA A 135 -3.80 29.73 -3.32
CA ALA A 135 -5.05 30.45 -3.05
C ALA A 135 -6.16 29.40 -2.89
#